data_AF-A0A1G3HVS3-F1
#
_entry.id   AF-A0A1G3HVS3-F1
#
_cell.length_a   1.000
_cell.length_b   1.000
_cell.length_c   1.000
_cell.angle_alpha   90.00
_cell.angle_beta   90.00
_cell.angle_gamma   90.00
#
_symmetry.space_group_name_H-M   'P 1'
#
loop_
_entity.id
_entity.type
_entity.pdbx_description
1 polymer ?
#
loop_
_entity_poly.entity_id
_entity_poly.type
_entity_poly.pdbx_seq_one_letter_code
_entity_poly.pdbx_strand_id
1 'polypeptide(L)'
;MKITRLLAALPVLMLALVACTTTGFGAGQLAGPGAQEEPVTFSWSSTDGGMSGAMTAALPNVSYQGRFFQITQQTRGEMLTPLWTHWNRGWYDWPYWSGPGSPPYPATQFITFYSGKVVATLESPGNQRMRCRFHLVEPVRGMSGGGEGQCQLSDGRLVRATFPGK
;
A
#
# COMPACT_ATOMS: atom_id res chain seq x y z
N MET A 1 44.70 4.27 54.98
CA MET A 1 43.50 4.74 54.24
C MET A 1 43.19 3.74 53.13
N LYS A 2 42.10 2.96 53.26
CA LYS A 2 41.62 2.04 52.23
C LYS A 2 40.40 2.70 51.56
N ILE A 3 40.50 3.01 50.28
CA ILE A 3 39.40 3.56 49.49
C ILE A 3 38.71 2.40 48.80
N THR A 4 37.51 2.09 49.27
CA THR A 4 36.65 1.00 48.80
C THR A 4 36.06 1.33 47.43
N ARG A 5 36.25 0.43 46.46
CA ARG A 5 35.68 0.53 45.11
C ARG A 5 34.16 0.39 45.16
N LEU A 6 33.43 1.45 44.80
CA LEU A 6 31.99 1.38 44.54
C LEU A 6 31.78 1.11 43.04
N LEU A 7 31.48 -0.15 42.71
CA LEU A 7 30.94 -0.56 41.42
C LEU A 7 29.50 -0.03 41.31
N ALA A 8 29.33 1.09 40.60
CA ALA A 8 28.02 1.58 40.23
C ALA A 8 27.48 0.75 39.06
N ALA A 9 26.54 -0.15 39.34
CA ALA A 9 25.76 -0.84 38.32
C ALA A 9 24.77 0.16 37.68
N LEU A 10 25.01 0.56 36.43
CA LEU A 10 24.05 1.32 35.63
C LEU A 10 22.88 0.40 35.24
N PRO A 11 21.62 0.73 35.57
CA PRO A 11 20.48 0.06 34.96
C PRO A 11 20.32 0.58 33.52
N VAL A 12 20.53 -0.31 32.54
CA VAL A 12 20.20 -0.04 31.13
C VAL A 12 18.67 0.00 31.02
N LEU A 13 18.12 1.21 30.99
CA LEU A 13 16.70 1.44 30.77
C LEU A 13 16.39 1.18 29.28
N MET A 14 15.92 -0.03 28.96
CA MET A 14 15.39 -0.33 27.61
C MET A 14 14.07 0.43 27.42
N LEU A 15 14.11 1.60 26.77
CA LEU A 15 12.91 2.25 26.25
C LEU A 15 12.39 1.46 25.04
N ALA A 16 11.40 0.60 25.28
CA ALA A 16 10.60 0.04 24.20
C ALA A 16 9.72 1.15 23.61
N LEU A 17 10.14 1.75 22.50
CA LEU A 17 9.27 2.60 21.70
C LEU A 17 8.14 1.73 21.14
N VAL A 18 6.95 1.84 21.73
CA VAL A 18 5.73 1.27 21.15
C VAL A 18 5.38 2.14 19.93
N ALA A 19 5.85 1.75 18.74
CA ALA A 19 5.41 2.39 17.51
C ALA A 19 3.90 2.10 17.33
N CYS A 20 3.07 3.14 17.27
CA CYS A 20 1.65 3.00 17.01
C CYS A 20 1.43 2.41 15.61
N THR A 21 1.23 1.08 15.55
CA THR A 21 0.89 0.42 14.29
C THR A 21 -0.60 0.65 14.03
N THR A 22 -0.90 1.41 13.00
CA THR A 22 -2.27 1.65 12.53
C THR A 22 -2.66 0.53 11.57
N THR A 23 -3.85 -0.03 11.76
CA THR A 23 -4.39 -1.08 10.90
C THR A 23 -5.78 -0.71 10.39
N GLY A 24 -6.16 -1.31 9.27
CA GLY A 24 -7.49 -1.14 8.70
C GLY A 24 -7.88 -2.28 7.77
N PHE A 25 -9.14 -2.25 7.36
CA PHE A 25 -9.75 -3.25 6.49
C PHE A 25 -10.40 -2.56 5.29
N GLY A 26 -10.54 -3.30 4.21
CA GLY A 26 -11.30 -2.91 3.03
C GLY A 26 -12.04 -4.11 2.46
N ALA A 27 -12.98 -3.83 1.57
CA ALA A 27 -13.73 -4.84 0.86
C ALA A 27 -13.59 -4.62 -0.64
N GLY A 28 -13.80 -5.66 -1.42
CA GLY A 28 -13.87 -5.56 -2.86
C GLY A 28 -14.63 -6.71 -3.49
N GLN A 29 -14.91 -6.54 -4.77
CA GLN A 29 -15.47 -7.61 -5.61
C GLN A 29 -14.56 -7.81 -6.81
N LEU A 30 -14.24 -9.07 -7.09
CA LEU A 30 -13.60 -9.48 -8.33
C LEU A 30 -14.65 -9.48 -9.44
N ALA A 31 -14.46 -8.59 -10.41
CA ALA A 31 -15.29 -8.49 -11.61
C ALA A 31 -14.55 -9.14 -12.79
N GLY A 32 -15.16 -10.17 -13.38
CA GLY A 32 -14.72 -10.81 -14.62
C GLY A 32 -15.81 -10.77 -15.68
N PRO A 33 -15.49 -10.81 -16.99
CA PRO A 33 -16.50 -10.95 -18.03
C PRO A 33 -17.27 -12.27 -17.83
N GLY A 34 -18.56 -12.19 -17.50
CA GLY A 34 -19.44 -13.36 -17.36
C GLY A 34 -19.23 -14.24 -16.12
N ALA A 35 -18.45 -13.80 -15.13
CA ALA A 35 -18.20 -14.56 -13.90
C ALA A 35 -19.00 -14.01 -12.70
N GLN A 36 -19.33 -14.90 -11.76
CA GLN A 36 -19.96 -14.55 -10.49
C GLN A 36 -19.01 -13.67 -9.66
N GLU A 37 -19.53 -12.58 -9.09
CA GLU A 37 -18.72 -11.66 -8.28
C GLU A 37 -18.14 -12.41 -7.06
N GLU A 38 -16.81 -12.52 -6.99
CA GLU A 38 -16.13 -13.14 -5.85
C GLU A 38 -15.73 -12.05 -4.84
N PRO A 39 -16.06 -12.21 -3.54
CA PRO A 39 -15.67 -11.23 -2.53
C PRO A 39 -14.16 -11.26 -2.31
N VAL A 40 -13.57 -10.07 -2.21
CA VAL A 40 -12.16 -9.86 -1.87
C VAL A 40 -12.11 -9.06 -0.58
N THR A 41 -11.32 -9.54 0.38
CA THR A 41 -11.08 -8.82 1.63
C THR A 41 -9.68 -8.21 1.61
N PHE A 42 -9.59 -6.96 2.04
CA PHE A 42 -8.32 -6.26 2.16
C PHE A 42 -8.02 -6.00 3.63
N SER A 43 -6.76 -6.19 4.02
CA SER A 43 -6.25 -5.74 5.31
C SER A 43 -4.91 -5.04 5.11
N TRP A 44 -4.65 -4.04 5.93
CA TRP A 44 -3.40 -3.29 5.86
C TRP A 44 -2.91 -2.89 7.24
N SER A 45 -1.59 -2.73 7.36
CA SER A 45 -0.92 -2.25 8.56
C SER A 45 0.16 -1.25 8.19
N SER A 46 0.36 -0.26 9.04
CA SER A 46 1.30 0.84 8.82
C SER A 46 1.85 1.35 10.15
N THR A 47 3.13 1.75 10.16
CA THR A 47 3.80 2.39 11.30
C THR A 47 3.98 3.90 11.10
N ASP A 48 3.49 4.46 9.99
CA ASP A 48 3.65 5.86 9.59
C ASP A 48 2.32 6.59 9.37
N GLY A 49 1.25 6.12 10.02
CA GLY A 49 -0.08 6.74 9.96
C GLY A 49 -0.90 6.36 8.73
N GLY A 50 -0.53 5.29 8.03
CA GLY A 50 -1.24 4.79 6.84
C GLY A 50 -0.68 5.29 5.51
N MET A 51 0.51 5.90 5.52
CA MET A 51 1.17 6.43 4.33
C MET A 51 1.88 5.32 3.54
N SER A 52 2.49 4.39 4.25
CA SER A 52 3.08 3.19 3.69
C SER A 52 2.92 2.02 4.65
N GLY A 53 3.05 0.80 4.13
CA GLY A 53 2.86 -0.36 4.98
C GLY A 53 2.78 -1.67 4.24
N ALA A 54 2.27 -2.67 4.94
CA ALA A 54 1.95 -3.98 4.39
C ALA A 54 0.47 -4.04 4.06
N MET A 55 0.13 -4.74 2.98
CA MET A 55 -1.24 -4.99 2.56
C MET A 55 -1.40 -6.45 2.17
N THR A 56 -2.57 -6.99 2.50
CA THR A 56 -3.03 -8.31 2.11
C THR A 56 -4.36 -8.17 1.39
N ALA A 57 -4.50 -8.87 0.26
CA ALA A 57 -5.75 -9.04 -0.45
C ALA A 57 -6.08 -10.53 -0.51
N ALA A 58 -7.15 -10.95 0.17
CA ALA A 58 -7.57 -12.34 0.25
C ALA A 58 -8.82 -12.55 -0.61
N LEU A 59 -8.67 -13.41 -1.63
CA LEU A 59 -9.73 -14.03 -2.40
C LEU A 59 -10.11 -15.37 -1.73
N PRO A 60 -11.24 -16.01 -2.12
CA PRO A 60 -11.67 -17.26 -1.48
C PRO A 60 -10.62 -18.38 -1.46
N ASN A 61 -9.78 -18.46 -2.49
CA ASN A 61 -8.81 -19.56 -2.65
C ASN A 61 -7.34 -19.12 -2.59
N VAL A 62 -7.06 -17.82 -2.52
CA VAL A 62 -5.71 -17.29 -2.68
C VAL A 62 -5.53 -15.96 -1.94
N SER A 63 -4.35 -15.75 -1.36
CA SER A 63 -4.00 -14.53 -0.65
C SER A 63 -2.78 -13.88 -1.28
N TYR A 64 -2.90 -12.61 -1.60
CA TYR A 64 -1.84 -11.77 -2.14
C TYR A 64 -1.32 -10.85 -1.05
N GLN A 65 0.00 -10.76 -0.90
CA GLN A 65 0.64 -9.96 0.13
C GLN A 65 1.74 -9.09 -0.47
N GLY A 66 1.92 -7.90 0.07
CA GLY A 66 2.96 -7.01 -0.39
C GLY A 66 2.94 -5.67 0.32
N ARG A 67 3.51 -4.66 -0.35
CA ARG A 67 3.67 -3.32 0.21
C ARG A 67 2.78 -2.34 -0.54
N PHE A 68 2.25 -1.37 0.20
CA PHE A 68 1.56 -0.22 -0.37
C PHE A 68 2.27 1.08 0.00
N PHE A 69 2.11 2.09 -0.85
CA PHE A 69 2.67 3.42 -0.65
C PHE A 69 1.73 4.49 -1.20
N GLN A 70 1.51 5.53 -0.41
CA GLN A 70 0.91 6.77 -0.86
C GLN A 70 1.95 7.66 -1.52
N ILE A 71 1.59 8.19 -2.68
CA ILE A 71 2.40 9.11 -3.45
C ILE A 71 2.21 10.53 -2.87
N THR A 72 3.30 11.07 -2.33
CA THR A 72 3.37 12.42 -1.75
C THR A 72 4.42 13.27 -2.47
N GLN A 73 4.50 14.55 -2.10
CA GLN A 73 5.54 15.46 -2.60
C GLN A 73 6.97 15.00 -2.28
N GLN A 74 7.15 14.21 -1.21
CA GLN A 74 8.45 13.71 -0.77
C GLN A 74 8.78 12.34 -1.38
N THR A 75 7.85 11.73 -2.12
CA THR A 75 8.07 10.44 -2.76
C THR A 75 9.15 10.56 -3.83
N ARG A 76 10.35 10.11 -3.50
CA ARG A 76 11.45 9.97 -4.46
C ARG A 76 11.16 8.77 -5.37
N GLY A 77 11.47 8.90 -6.66
CA GLY A 77 11.25 7.83 -7.65
C GLY A 77 11.89 6.50 -7.26
N GLU A 78 13.01 6.53 -6.53
CA GLU A 78 13.69 5.35 -6.00
C GLU A 78 12.80 4.50 -5.09
N MET A 79 11.95 5.13 -4.27
CA MET A 79 11.01 4.43 -3.38
C MET A 79 9.91 3.69 -4.14
N LEU A 80 9.64 4.09 -5.38
CA LEU A 80 8.66 3.44 -6.24
C LEU A 80 9.26 2.27 -7.02
N THR A 81 10.59 2.18 -7.13
CA THR A 81 11.29 1.13 -7.89
C THR A 81 10.83 -0.29 -7.53
N PRO A 82 10.66 -0.67 -6.24
CA PRO A 82 10.23 -2.02 -5.89
C PRO A 82 8.82 -2.37 -6.39
N LEU A 83 7.95 -1.37 -6.57
CA LEU A 83 6.60 -1.58 -7.11
C LEU A 83 6.63 -1.98 -8.59
N TRP A 84 7.74 -1.72 -9.28
CA TRP A 84 7.89 -1.89 -10.72
C TRP A 84 8.57 -3.23 -11.04
N THR A 85 8.91 -4.01 -10.01
CA THR A 85 9.39 -5.38 -10.14
C THR A 85 8.34 -6.19 -10.88
N HIS A 86 8.69 -6.68 -12.07
CA HIS A 86 7.83 -7.44 -12.98
C HIS A 86 6.68 -6.68 -13.67
N TRP A 87 6.65 -5.35 -13.57
CA TRP A 87 5.68 -4.50 -14.25
C TRP A 87 6.38 -3.45 -15.12
N ASN A 88 5.72 -2.99 -16.19
CA ASN A 88 6.25 -1.88 -16.96
C ASN A 88 6.36 -0.64 -16.07
N ARG A 89 7.55 -0.02 -16.09
CA ARG A 89 7.81 1.26 -15.41
C ARG A 89 6.71 2.25 -15.79
N GLY A 90 6.07 2.90 -14.83
CA GLY A 90 5.12 3.99 -15.10
C GLY A 90 3.65 3.62 -15.35
N TRP A 91 3.21 2.36 -15.19
CA TRP A 91 1.79 1.95 -15.30
C TRP A 91 1.08 2.47 -16.57
N TYR A 92 1.84 2.62 -17.67
CA TYR A 92 1.38 3.17 -18.95
C TYR A 92 0.27 2.35 -19.62
N ASP A 93 0.08 1.11 -19.16
CA ASP A 93 -0.89 0.15 -19.64
C ASP A 93 -2.21 0.16 -18.84
N TRP A 94 -2.37 1.04 -17.83
CA TRP A 94 -3.54 1.02 -16.94
C TRP A 94 -4.35 2.34 -16.91
N PRO A 95 -5.37 2.52 -17.76
CA PRO A 95 -5.93 3.83 -18.16
C PRO A 95 -6.78 4.62 -17.16
N TYR A 96 -7.18 4.09 -15.99
CA TYR A 96 -8.00 4.87 -15.02
C TYR A 96 -7.29 6.13 -14.46
N TRP A 97 -5.97 6.23 -14.56
CA TRP A 97 -5.23 7.46 -14.22
C TRP A 97 -4.84 8.29 -15.45
N SER A 98 -5.16 7.82 -16.66
CA SER A 98 -4.88 8.48 -17.93
C SER A 98 -6.08 8.32 -18.86
N GLY A 99 -6.93 9.35 -18.92
CA GLY A 99 -8.08 9.38 -19.81
C GLY A 99 -7.67 9.17 -21.29
N PRO A 100 -8.59 8.70 -22.14
CA PRO A 100 -8.32 8.56 -23.58
C PRO A 100 -7.83 9.90 -24.15
N GLY A 101 -6.62 9.92 -24.72
CA GLY A 101 -6.00 11.10 -25.31
C GLY A 101 -5.13 11.96 -24.37
N SER A 102 -5.00 11.60 -23.09
CA SER A 102 -4.04 12.26 -22.19
C SER A 102 -2.65 11.66 -22.35
N PRO A 103 -1.57 12.47 -22.48
CA PRO A 103 -0.22 11.93 -22.41
C PRO A 103 -0.03 11.22 -21.07
N PRO A 104 0.66 10.06 -21.04
CA PRO A 104 0.89 9.35 -19.80
C PRO A 104 1.63 10.28 -18.83
N TYR A 105 1.08 10.49 -17.63
CA TYR A 105 1.75 11.25 -16.59
C TYR A 105 3.11 10.58 -16.31
N PRO A 106 4.25 11.23 -16.60
CA PRO A 106 5.53 10.75 -16.14
C PRO A 106 5.47 10.60 -14.62
N ALA A 107 6.15 9.60 -14.05
CA ALA A 107 6.18 9.36 -12.61
C ALA A 107 6.58 10.59 -11.77
N THR A 108 7.20 11.59 -12.40
CA THR A 108 7.57 12.88 -11.82
C THR A 108 6.40 13.88 -11.69
N GLN A 109 5.29 13.70 -12.41
CA GLN A 109 4.12 14.60 -12.40
C GLN A 109 3.07 14.27 -11.32
N PHE A 110 3.25 13.20 -10.53
CA PHE A 110 2.35 12.88 -9.42
C PHE A 110 2.55 13.77 -8.17
N ILE A 111 3.48 14.71 -8.23
CA ILE A 111 4.07 15.36 -7.06
C ILE A 111 3.43 16.75 -6.88
N THR A 112 2.21 16.75 -6.36
CA THR A 112 1.62 17.88 -5.59
C THR A 112 1.18 17.32 -4.23
N PHE A 113 1.21 18.16 -3.18
CA PHE A 113 1.15 17.74 -1.78
C PHE A 113 0.01 16.73 -1.52
N TYR A 114 0.35 15.55 -0.96
CA TYR A 114 -0.55 14.41 -0.72
C TYR A 114 -1.57 14.16 -1.84
N SER A 115 -1.11 13.66 -3.00
CA SER A 115 -1.93 13.42 -4.19
C SER A 115 -3.16 12.50 -4.00
N GLY A 116 -3.32 11.90 -2.82
CA GLY A 116 -4.34 10.89 -2.53
C GLY A 116 -4.12 9.55 -3.22
N LYS A 117 -3.10 9.42 -4.06
CA LYS A 117 -2.86 8.20 -4.83
C LYS A 117 -2.06 7.21 -4.01
N VAL A 118 -2.59 6.00 -3.88
CA VAL A 118 -1.89 4.86 -3.28
C VAL A 118 -1.67 3.80 -4.33
N VAL A 119 -0.51 3.18 -4.32
CA VAL A 119 -0.14 2.06 -5.19
C VAL A 119 0.31 0.89 -4.32
N ALA A 120 -0.03 -0.32 -4.73
CA ALA A 120 0.47 -1.54 -4.08
C ALA A 120 0.82 -2.61 -5.11
N THR A 121 1.85 -3.37 -4.83
CA THR A 121 2.22 -4.57 -5.59
C THR A 121 2.22 -5.73 -4.61
N LEU A 122 1.36 -6.71 -4.87
CA LEU A 122 1.09 -7.85 -4.03
C LEU A 122 1.37 -9.15 -4.81
N GLU A 123 1.85 -10.16 -4.11
CA GLU A 123 2.23 -11.44 -4.70
C GLU A 123 1.61 -12.59 -3.90
N SER A 124 1.31 -13.67 -4.61
CA SER A 124 0.85 -14.93 -4.04
C SER A 124 1.85 -16.04 -4.39
N PRO A 125 1.95 -17.12 -3.58
CA PRO A 125 2.65 -18.33 -3.99
C PRO A 125 2.29 -18.77 -5.42
N GLY A 126 3.27 -19.23 -6.19
CA GLY A 126 3.06 -19.66 -7.58
C GLY A 126 3.18 -18.57 -8.64
N ASN A 127 3.93 -17.49 -8.38
CA ASN A 127 4.19 -16.37 -9.30
C ASN A 127 2.93 -15.58 -9.73
N GLN A 128 1.82 -15.72 -9.01
CA GLN A 128 0.64 -14.91 -9.23
C GLN A 128 0.84 -13.52 -8.63
N ARG A 129 0.46 -12.48 -9.37
CA ARG A 129 0.67 -11.09 -8.98
C ARG A 129 -0.62 -10.32 -9.01
N MET A 130 -0.73 -9.35 -8.12
CA MET A 130 -1.81 -8.38 -8.08
C MET A 130 -1.19 -6.99 -7.92
N ARG A 131 -1.63 -6.06 -8.74
CA ARG A 131 -1.23 -4.65 -8.64
C ARG A 131 -2.45 -3.80 -8.35
N CYS A 132 -2.34 -2.87 -7.40
CA CYS A 132 -3.45 -2.06 -6.94
C CYS A 132 -3.16 -0.57 -7.08
N ARG A 133 -4.23 0.17 -7.29
CA ARG A 133 -4.27 1.64 -7.18
C ARG A 133 -5.48 2.05 -6.37
N PHE A 134 -5.30 3.01 -5.49
CA PHE A 134 -6.39 3.60 -4.72
C PHE A 134 -6.30 5.12 -4.78
N HIS A 135 -7.46 5.75 -4.63
CA HIS A 135 -7.61 7.16 -4.37
C HIS A 135 -8.18 7.32 -2.96
N LEU A 136 -7.43 7.98 -2.09
CA LEU A 136 -7.85 8.25 -0.73
C LEU A 136 -8.84 9.42 -0.70
N VAL A 137 -9.85 9.32 0.16
CA VAL A 137 -10.81 10.41 0.43
C VAL A 137 -10.14 11.50 1.28
N GLU A 138 -9.40 11.11 2.32
CA GLU A 138 -8.60 12.02 3.16
C GLU A 138 -7.10 11.68 3.07
N PRO A 139 -6.39 12.19 2.05
CA PRO A 139 -4.99 11.84 1.79
C PRO A 139 -4.04 12.09 2.97
N VAL A 140 -4.29 13.11 3.80
CA VAL A 140 -3.41 13.45 4.93
C VAL A 140 -3.43 12.36 6.01
N ARG A 141 -4.49 11.53 6.07
CA ARG A 141 -4.64 10.43 7.03
C ARG A 141 -4.25 9.05 6.46
N GLY A 142 -3.67 9.03 5.25
CA GLY A 142 -3.30 7.81 4.56
C GLY A 142 -4.48 6.86 4.34
N MET A 143 -4.21 5.55 4.34
CA MET A 143 -5.24 4.52 4.22
C MET A 143 -6.32 4.59 5.32
N SER A 144 -6.04 5.22 6.45
CA SER A 144 -7.02 5.45 7.54
C SER A 144 -8.11 6.44 7.13
N GLY A 145 -7.81 7.33 6.18
CA GLY A 145 -8.73 8.32 5.63
C GLY A 145 -9.76 7.73 4.66
N GLY A 146 -9.76 6.41 4.45
CA GLY A 146 -10.64 5.74 3.50
C GLY A 146 -10.29 6.06 2.05
N GLY A 147 -10.96 5.38 1.12
CA GLY A 147 -10.66 5.48 -0.29
C GLY A 147 -11.32 4.39 -1.13
N GLU A 148 -11.12 4.48 -2.43
CA GLU A 148 -11.59 3.48 -3.38
C GLU A 148 -10.56 3.28 -4.49
N GLY A 149 -10.68 2.18 -5.21
CA GLY A 149 -9.85 1.97 -6.38
C GLY A 149 -10.00 0.60 -6.98
N GLN A 150 -8.94 0.17 -7.64
CA GLN A 150 -8.94 -1.06 -8.41
C GLN A 150 -7.65 -1.83 -8.18
N CYS A 151 -7.74 -3.15 -8.22
CA CYS A 151 -6.60 -4.04 -8.37
C CYS A 151 -6.75 -4.84 -9.66
N GLN A 152 -5.63 -5.17 -10.29
CA GLN A 152 -5.58 -6.04 -11.45
C GLN A 152 -4.73 -7.27 -11.12
N LEU A 153 -5.28 -8.44 -11.37
CA LEU A 153 -4.57 -9.72 -11.28
C LEU A 153 -3.69 -9.92 -12.52
N SER A 154 -2.70 -10.78 -12.42
CA SER A 154 -1.81 -11.13 -13.54
C SER A 154 -2.52 -11.74 -14.75
N ASP A 155 -3.74 -12.27 -14.57
CA ASP A 155 -4.60 -12.78 -15.64
C ASP A 155 -5.49 -11.71 -16.30
N GLY A 156 -5.38 -10.46 -15.85
CA GLY A 156 -6.12 -9.31 -16.38
C GLY A 156 -7.45 -9.02 -15.68
N ARG A 157 -7.96 -9.91 -14.80
CA ARG A 157 -9.19 -9.66 -14.04
C ARG A 157 -9.02 -8.47 -13.10
N LEU A 158 -10.13 -7.77 -12.83
CA LEU A 158 -10.14 -6.55 -12.03
C LEU A 158 -10.92 -6.75 -10.73
N VAL A 159 -10.37 -6.25 -9.63
CA VAL A 159 -11.05 -6.13 -8.34
C VAL A 159 -11.37 -4.66 -8.13
N ARG A 160 -12.62 -4.32 -7.80
CA ARG A 160 -12.95 -2.99 -7.27
C ARG A 160 -12.82 -3.03 -5.76
N ALA A 161 -12.03 -2.13 -5.18
CA ALA A 161 -11.73 -2.10 -3.75
C ALA A 161 -12.27 -0.81 -3.13
N THR A 162 -12.80 -0.91 -1.91
CA THR A 162 -13.32 0.19 -1.10
C THR A 162 -12.80 0.06 0.32
N PHE A 163 -12.37 1.17 0.90
CA PHE A 163 -11.85 1.28 2.25
C PHE A 163 -12.66 2.33 3.02
N PRO A 164 -13.34 1.95 4.12
CA PRO A 164 -14.02 2.93 4.97
C PRO A 164 -13.01 3.83 5.68
N GLY A 165 -13.32 5.13 5.75
CA GLY A 165 -12.61 6.07 6.61
C GLY A 165 -12.93 5.84 8.09
N LYS A 166 -12.02 6.26 8.97
CA LYS A 166 -12.19 6.18 10.44
C LYS A 166 -12.35 7.55 11.08
#